data_AF-A0A536YAK5-F1
#
_entry.id   AF-A0A536YAK5-F1
#
_cell.length_a   1.000
_cell.length_b   1.000
_cell.length_c   1.000
_cell.angle_alpha   90.00
_cell.angle_beta   90.00
_cell.angle_gamma   90.00
#
_symmetry.space_group_name_H-M   'P 1'
#
loop_
_entity.id
_entity.type
_entity.pdbx_description
1 polymer ?
#
loop_
_entity_poly.entity_id
_entity_poly.type
_entity_poly.pdbx_seq_one_letter_code
_entity_poly.pdbx_strand_id
1 'polypeptide(L)'
;MAWIVDPSVDVIWESVGTIYTETGTKELAPRTDEQWDAVRNSAAIVAESGNLLMMDGRARDRGPWVSFARALTDAANGARKAAEAKNIEALFTAGEDLYNVCSSCHQRYASVP
;
A
#
# COMPACT_ATOMS: atom_id res chain seq x y z
N MET A 1 7.25 -6.29 9.15
CA MET A 1 6.32 -6.12 8.01
C MET A 1 6.78 -6.88 6.76
N ALA A 2 8.08 -7.19 6.65
CA ALA A 2 8.76 -7.87 5.53
C ALA A 2 8.08 -9.07 4.85
N TRP A 3 7.28 -9.88 5.56
CA TRP A 3 6.80 -11.15 4.99
C TRP A 3 5.42 -11.11 4.34
N ILE A 4 4.59 -10.11 4.68
CA ILE A 4 3.19 -10.05 4.21
C ILE A 4 2.90 -8.68 3.64
N VAL A 5 3.14 -7.62 4.43
CA VAL A 5 2.82 -6.24 4.03
C VAL A 5 3.75 -5.80 2.91
N ASP A 6 5.05 -5.98 3.11
CA ASP A 6 6.10 -5.49 2.18
C ASP A 6 5.91 -6.02 0.74
N PRO A 7 5.90 -7.35 0.48
CA PRO A 7 5.70 -7.85 -0.87
C PRO A 7 4.31 -7.52 -1.46
N SER A 8 3.30 -7.27 -0.62
CA SER A 8 1.97 -6.88 -1.11
C SER A 8 1.95 -5.41 -1.54
N VAL A 9 2.64 -4.53 -0.80
CA VAL A 9 2.74 -3.12 -1.17
C VAL A 9 3.62 -2.94 -2.41
N ASP A 10 4.68 -3.75 -2.57
CA ASP A 10 5.51 -3.74 -3.79
C ASP A 10 4.68 -3.99 -5.05
N VAL A 11 3.74 -4.95 -5.01
CA VAL A 11 2.81 -5.19 -6.14
C VAL A 11 1.99 -3.94 -6.49
N ILE A 12 1.62 -3.12 -5.50
CA ILE A 12 0.86 -1.88 -5.72
C ILE A 12 1.78 -0.82 -6.34
N TRP A 13 2.95 -0.57 -5.75
CA TRP A 13 3.87 0.47 -6.21
C TRP A 13 4.50 0.17 -7.58
N GLU A 14 4.83 -1.08 -7.86
CA GLU A 14 5.43 -1.47 -9.15
C GLU A 14 4.39 -1.55 -10.30
N SER A 15 3.10 -1.47 -9.97
CA SER A 15 2.03 -1.57 -10.97
C SER A 15 1.83 -0.29 -11.78
N VAL A 16 2.15 0.87 -11.22
CA VAL A 16 1.91 2.18 -11.84
C VAL A 16 3.07 3.13 -11.58
N GLY A 17 3.51 3.82 -12.62
CA GLY A 17 4.57 4.82 -12.51
C GLY A 17 5.36 5.00 -13.79
N THR A 18 6.36 5.87 -13.73
CA THR A 18 7.14 6.27 -14.89
C THR A 18 8.62 5.96 -14.63
N ILE A 19 9.24 5.16 -15.50
CA ILE A 19 10.67 4.86 -15.45
C ILE A 19 11.39 5.67 -16.53
N TYR A 20 12.33 6.51 -16.12
CA TYR A 20 13.26 7.18 -17.03
C TYR A 20 14.44 6.26 -17.33
N THR A 21 14.69 6.01 -18.62
CA THR A 21 15.79 5.16 -19.10
C THR A 21 16.67 5.96 -20.06
N GLU A 22 17.87 5.44 -20.35
CA GLU A 22 18.80 6.08 -21.31
C GLU A 22 18.18 6.25 -22.72
N THR A 23 17.22 5.39 -23.08
CA THR A 23 16.55 5.40 -24.39
C THR A 23 15.19 6.09 -24.40
N GLY A 24 14.76 6.66 -23.27
CA GLY A 24 13.48 7.36 -23.14
C GLY A 24 12.68 6.96 -21.90
N THR A 25 11.39 7.27 -21.91
CA THR A 25 10.48 7.07 -20.77
C THR A 25 9.60 5.84 -20.97
N LYS A 26 9.46 5.00 -19.93
CA LYS A 26 8.56 3.85 -19.89
C LYS A 26 7.46 4.05 -18.85
N GLU A 27 6.21 4.06 -19.29
CA GLU A 27 5.04 4.06 -18.40
C GLU A 27 4.68 2.63 -17.97
N LEU A 28 4.51 2.44 -16.67
CA LEU A 28 3.98 1.25 -16.03
C LEU A 28 2.49 1.46 -15.77
N ALA A 29 1.69 0.48 -16.17
CA ALA A 29 0.28 0.39 -15.83
C ALA A 29 -0.19 -1.07 -16.01
N PRO A 30 -1.13 -1.57 -15.20
CA PRO A 30 -1.76 -2.85 -15.46
C PRO A 30 -2.56 -2.80 -16.77
N ARG A 31 -2.44 -3.84 -17.59
CA ARG A 31 -3.06 -3.94 -18.93
C ARG A 31 -4.02 -5.11 -19.06
N THR A 32 -3.85 -6.15 -18.24
CA THR A 32 -4.72 -7.33 -18.25
C THR A 32 -5.54 -7.42 -16.97
N ASP A 33 -6.63 -8.18 -17.03
CA ASP A 33 -7.50 -8.41 -15.88
C ASP A 33 -6.72 -9.08 -14.74
N GLU A 34 -5.80 -9.99 -15.06
CA GLU A 34 -4.94 -10.66 -14.08
C GLU A 34 -4.01 -9.68 -13.36
N GLN A 35 -3.49 -8.67 -14.07
CA GLN A 35 -2.64 -7.64 -13.47
C GLN A 35 -3.45 -6.72 -12.55
N TRP A 36 -4.67 -6.34 -12.97
CA TRP A 36 -5.58 -5.56 -12.12
C TRP A 36 -6.02 -6.36 -10.88
N ASP A 37 -6.32 -7.65 -11.04
CA ASP A 37 -6.68 -8.54 -9.94
C ASP A 37 -5.50 -8.74 -8.98
N ALA A 38 -4.26 -8.83 -9.48
CA ALA A 38 -3.08 -8.90 -8.63
C ALA A 38 -2.96 -7.67 -7.72
N VAL A 39 -3.14 -6.46 -8.27
CA VAL A 39 -3.13 -5.22 -7.48
C VAL A 39 -4.29 -5.21 -6.47
N ARG A 40 -5.51 -5.54 -6.90
CA ARG A 40 -6.69 -5.59 -6.01
C ARG A 40 -6.47 -6.53 -4.84
N ASN A 41 -5.97 -7.74 -5.12
CA ASN A 41 -5.75 -8.78 -4.11
C ASN A 41 -4.65 -8.37 -3.13
N SER A 42 -3.54 -7.81 -3.63
CA SER A 42 -2.47 -7.30 -2.78
C SER A 42 -2.93 -6.13 -1.90
N ALA A 43 -3.72 -5.20 -2.44
CA ALA A 43 -4.32 -4.12 -1.67
C ALA A 43 -5.25 -4.64 -0.56
N ALA A 44 -6.02 -5.71 -0.81
CA ALA A 44 -6.82 -6.36 0.22
C ALA A 44 -5.95 -6.97 1.33
N ILE A 45 -4.83 -7.61 0.99
CA ILE A 45 -3.87 -8.16 1.98
C ILE A 45 -3.32 -7.05 2.88
N VAL A 46 -2.96 -5.90 2.30
CA VAL A 46 -2.47 -4.75 3.08
C VAL A 46 -3.58 -4.19 3.99
N ALA A 47 -4.80 -4.08 3.47
CA ALA A 47 -5.94 -3.58 4.25
C ALA A 47 -6.22 -4.46 5.48
N GLU A 48 -6.26 -5.78 5.29
CA GLU A 48 -6.46 -6.73 6.39
C GLU A 48 -5.25 -6.80 7.33
N SER A 49 -4.03 -6.60 6.82
CA SER A 49 -2.86 -6.47 7.67
C SER A 49 -2.96 -5.27 8.62
N GLY A 50 -3.50 -4.15 8.15
CA GLY A 50 -3.83 -3.00 9.00
C GLY A 50 -4.81 -3.35 10.12
N ASN A 51 -5.85 -4.14 9.82
CA ASN A 51 -6.78 -4.65 10.84
C ASN A 51 -6.07 -5.52 11.90
N LEU A 52 -5.18 -6.42 11.46
CA LEU A 52 -4.41 -7.27 12.37
C LEU A 52 -3.49 -6.46 13.29
N LEU A 53 -2.95 -5.33 12.82
CA LEU A 53 -2.09 -4.47 13.66
C LEU A 53 -2.85 -3.81 14.82
N MET A 54 -4.19 -3.73 14.76
CA MET A 54 -5.02 -3.19 15.83
C MET A 54 -5.36 -4.22 16.92
N MET A 55 -5.12 -5.51 16.68
CA MET A 55 -5.46 -6.59 17.62
C MET A 55 -4.61 -6.57 18.90
N ASP A 56 -5.18 -7.15 19.95
CA ASP A 56 -4.49 -7.39 21.23
C ASP A 56 -3.24 -8.26 21.01
N GLY A 57 -2.13 -7.87 21.63
CA GLY A 57 -0.83 -8.52 21.46
C GLY A 57 -0.07 -8.11 20.19
N ARG A 58 -0.69 -7.36 19.27
CA ARG A 58 -0.02 -6.77 18.08
C ARG A 58 0.10 -5.25 18.18
N ALA A 59 -0.92 -4.60 18.74
CA ALA A 59 -0.90 -3.15 18.93
C ALA A 59 0.20 -2.72 19.90
N ARG A 60 1.04 -1.74 19.51
CA ARG A 60 2.07 -1.16 20.40
C ARG A 60 1.46 -0.26 21.48
N ASP A 61 0.42 0.47 21.10
CA ASP A 61 -0.43 1.26 22.00
C ASP A 61 -1.85 1.36 21.42
N ARG A 62 -2.76 2.00 22.18
CA ARG A 62 -4.16 2.20 21.77
C ARG A 62 -4.43 3.58 21.18
N GLY A 63 -3.40 4.39 20.98
CA GLY A 63 -3.51 5.75 20.46
C GLY A 63 -2.93 5.82 19.05
N PRO A 64 -1.78 6.48 18.84
CA PRO A 64 -1.27 6.72 17.49
C PRO A 64 -1.05 5.44 16.67
N TRP A 65 -0.68 4.32 17.30
CA TRP A 65 -0.52 3.05 16.57
C TRP A 65 -1.83 2.60 15.91
N VAL A 66 -2.95 2.62 16.65
CA VAL A 66 -4.27 2.24 16.14
C VAL A 66 -4.72 3.22 15.05
N SER A 67 -4.44 4.52 15.21
CA SER A 67 -4.75 5.52 14.19
C SER A 67 -3.99 5.28 12.89
N PHE A 68 -2.68 4.99 12.94
CA PHE A 68 -1.90 4.66 11.75
C PHE A 68 -2.33 3.33 11.12
N ALA A 69 -2.64 2.32 11.92
CA ALA A 69 -3.13 1.04 11.42
C ALA A 69 -4.47 1.19 10.68
N ARG A 70 -5.38 2.02 11.19
CA ARG A 70 -6.63 2.36 10.50
C ARG A 70 -6.38 3.13 9.21
N ALA A 71 -5.49 4.14 9.25
CA ALA A 71 -5.11 4.89 8.06
C ALA A 71 -4.50 4.00 6.97
N LEU A 72 -3.72 2.98 7.36
CA LEU A 72 -3.17 1.98 6.44
C LEU A 72 -4.29 1.17 5.78
N THR A 73 -5.26 0.71 6.57
CA THR A 73 -6.44 0.01 6.05
C THR A 73 -7.24 0.88 5.08
N ASP A 74 -7.41 2.17 5.39
CA ASP A 74 -8.16 3.10 4.53
C ASP A 74 -7.42 3.38 3.21
N ALA A 75 -6.12 3.67 3.25
CA ALA A 75 -5.30 3.90 2.06
C ALA A 75 -5.23 2.65 1.16
N ALA A 76 -5.05 1.46 1.76
CA ALA A 76 -5.07 0.21 1.02
C ALA A 76 -6.44 -0.08 0.37
N ASN A 77 -7.53 0.27 1.04
CA ASN A 77 -8.86 0.21 0.42
C ASN A 77 -9.04 1.22 -0.73
N GLY A 78 -8.36 2.36 -0.68
CA GLY A 78 -8.24 3.28 -1.81
C GLY A 78 -7.60 2.60 -3.03
N ALA A 79 -6.45 1.97 -2.84
CA ALA A 79 -5.76 1.22 -3.89
C ALA A 79 -6.62 0.06 -4.45
N ARG A 80 -7.31 -0.69 -3.56
CA ARG A 80 -8.24 -1.76 -3.98
C ARG A 80 -9.35 -1.24 -4.88
N LYS A 81 -10.00 -0.13 -4.49
CA LYS A 81 -11.07 0.49 -5.28
C LYS A 81 -10.55 1.05 -6.61
N ALA A 82 -9.36 1.64 -6.61
CA ALA A 82 -8.72 2.12 -7.83
C ALA A 82 -8.43 0.98 -8.82
N ALA A 83 -7.96 -0.17 -8.31
CA ALA A 83 -7.74 -1.36 -9.12
C ALA A 83 -9.04 -1.95 -9.68
N GLU A 84 -10.10 -2.03 -8.86
CA GLU A 84 -11.44 -2.47 -9.31
C GLU A 84 -12.01 -1.56 -10.40
N ALA A 85 -11.77 -0.25 -10.29
CA ALA A 85 -12.18 0.73 -11.28
C ALA A 85 -11.21 0.84 -12.48
N LYS A 86 -10.10 0.09 -12.46
CA LYS A 86 -9.00 0.19 -13.44
C LYS A 86 -8.51 1.63 -13.66
N ASN A 87 -8.49 2.42 -12.59
CA ASN A 87 -8.13 3.82 -12.62
C ASN A 87 -6.65 4.01 -12.24
N ILE A 88 -5.82 4.29 -13.24
CA ILE A 88 -4.36 4.45 -13.10
C ILE A 88 -4.00 5.64 -12.21
N GLU A 89 -4.65 6.79 -12.41
CA GLU A 89 -4.38 8.01 -11.64
C GLU A 89 -4.71 7.80 -10.16
N ALA A 90 -5.90 7.25 -9.88
CA ALA A 90 -6.31 6.95 -8.51
C ALA A 90 -5.40 5.90 -7.86
N LEU A 91 -4.88 4.93 -8.63
CA LEU A 91 -3.95 3.93 -8.12
C LEU A 91 -2.59 4.55 -7.78
N PHE A 92 -2.10 5.48 -8.60
CA PHE A 92 -0.88 6.22 -8.34
C PHE A 92 -0.99 7.05 -7.06
N THR A 93 -2.08 7.80 -6.89
CA THR A 93 -2.36 8.55 -5.66
C THR A 93 -2.46 7.64 -4.44
N ALA A 94 -3.13 6.49 -4.56
CA ALA A 94 -3.22 5.54 -3.45
C ALA A 94 -1.83 4.96 -3.06
N GLY A 95 -0.92 4.82 -4.02
CA GLY A 95 0.48 4.48 -3.75
C GLY A 95 1.20 5.51 -2.89
N GLU A 96 0.98 6.81 -3.15
CA GLU A 96 1.51 7.91 -2.34
C GLU A 96 0.90 7.92 -0.92
N ASP A 97 -0.42 7.74 -0.81
CA ASP A 97 -1.10 7.67 0.48
C ASP A 97 -0.55 6.54 1.37
N LEU A 98 -0.34 5.35 0.76
CA LEU A 98 0.30 4.21 1.43
C LEU A 98 1.71 4.57 1.90
N TYR A 99 2.53 5.20 1.05
CA TYR A 99 3.88 5.62 1.41
C TYR A 99 3.89 6.58 2.61
N ASN A 100 2.99 7.56 2.60
CA ASN A 100 2.88 8.58 3.65
C ASN A 100 2.49 7.96 5.00
N VAL A 101 1.51 7.04 5.00
CA VAL A 101 1.11 6.32 6.22
C VAL A 101 2.24 5.43 6.75
N CYS A 102 2.87 4.65 5.87
CA CYS A 102 3.99 3.77 6.22
C CYS A 102 5.14 4.58 6.84
N SER A 103 5.56 5.66 6.19
CA SER A 103 6.66 6.52 6.64
C SER A 103 6.35 7.17 7.98
N SER A 104 5.13 7.70 8.16
CA SER A 104 4.71 8.35 9.41
C SER A 104 4.68 7.38 10.59
N CYS A 105 4.18 6.16 10.38
CA CYS A 105 4.15 5.14 11.41
C CYS A 105 5.57 4.68 11.77
N HIS A 106 6.41 4.39 10.77
CA HIS A 106 7.78 3.94 10.98
C HIS A 106 8.67 5.00 11.61
N GLN A 107 8.51 6.28 11.25
CA GLN A 107 9.23 7.37 11.90
C GLN A 107 8.98 7.42 13.41
N ARG A 108 7.80 6.98 13.88
CA ARG A 108 7.45 6.96 15.30
C ARG A 108 7.85 5.66 16.00
N TYR A 109 7.67 4.51 15.35
CA TYR A 109 7.74 3.19 16.01
C TYR A 109 8.88 2.28 15.52
N ALA A 110 9.56 2.63 14.43
CA ALA A 110 10.64 1.82 13.84
C ALA A 110 12.01 2.54 13.83
N SER A 111 12.05 3.81 14.25
CA SER A 111 13.26 4.65 14.32
C SER A 111 14.04 4.53 15.63
N VAL A 112 13.61 3.68 16.56
CA VAL A 112 14.31 3.39 17.82
C VAL A 112 14.85 1.96 17.75
N PRO A 113 16.13 1.71 18.09
CA PRO A 113 16.71 0.37 18.11
C PRO A 113 15.95 -0.62 19.01
#